data_AF-A0A8T6MAP4-F1
#
_entry.id   AF-A0A8T6MAP4-F1
#
_cell.length_a   1.000
_cell.length_b   1.000
_cell.length_c   1.000
_cell.angle_alpha   90.00
_cell.angle_beta   90.00
_cell.angle_gamma   90.00
#
_symmetry.space_group_name_H-M   'P 1'
#
loop_
_entity.id
_entity.type
_entity.pdbx_description
1 polymer ?
#
loop_
_entity_poly.entity_id
_entity_poly.type
_entity_poly.pdbx_seq_one_letter_code
_entity_poly.pdbx_strand_id
1 'polypeptide(L)'
;MDKKTDKLLYNIVIFLLIFALVISIVFTFERLFLEKPINECNNVYQKNYMNDKCEYDQENVDTCYAKEGTVIYKSDCSIECDYCYKEYNNKLENYNNNANLLRIILSFIIALSLTLINIKDKIIKYALLSGSLVSLFVATLMAMKFIGSLLPIVIILEFILVLIIYKKTKEEK
;
A
#
# COMPACT_ATOMS: atom_id res chain seq x y z
N MET A 1 29.10 9.99 31.14
CA MET A 1 28.53 10.50 29.88
C MET A 1 28.28 11.98 30.04
N ASP A 2 28.57 12.76 29.02
CA ASP A 2 28.44 14.21 29.07
C ASP A 2 26.98 14.62 28.89
N LYS A 3 26.46 15.57 29.69
CA LYS A 3 25.02 15.93 29.74
C LYS A 3 24.44 16.31 28.37
N LYS A 4 25.29 16.80 27.47
CA LYS A 4 24.94 17.16 26.09
C LYS A 4 24.62 15.93 25.23
N THR A 5 25.36 14.84 25.43
CA THR A 5 25.20 13.57 24.68
C THR A 5 23.91 12.86 25.11
N ASP A 6 23.60 12.87 26.40
CA ASP A 6 22.37 12.25 26.94
C ASP A 6 21.12 12.96 26.41
N LYS A 7 21.16 14.29 26.34
CA LYS A 7 20.07 15.11 25.78
C LYS A 7 19.90 14.87 24.27
N LEU A 8 21.01 14.74 23.53
CA LEU A 8 20.96 14.43 22.10
C LEU A 8 20.32 13.04 21.88
N LEU A 9 20.78 12.04 22.62
CA LEU A 9 20.29 10.67 22.50
C LEU A 9 18.78 10.59 22.81
N TYR A 10 18.35 11.24 23.88
CA TYR A 10 16.93 11.35 24.24
C TYR A 10 16.07 11.92 23.11
N ASN A 11 16.53 13.03 22.49
CA ASN A 11 15.80 13.66 21.38
C ASN A 11 15.69 12.74 20.16
N ILE A 12 16.74 12.00 19.82
CA ILE A 12 16.74 11.04 18.71
C ILE A 12 15.78 9.90 19.00
N VAL A 13 15.82 9.32 20.21
CA VAL A 13 14.95 8.21 20.61
C VAL A 13 13.48 8.63 20.54
N ILE A 14 13.12 9.79 21.09
CA ILE A 14 11.75 10.31 21.02
C ILE A 14 11.30 10.54 19.58
N PHE A 15 12.17 11.15 18.77
CA PHE A 15 11.86 11.37 17.37
C PHE A 15 11.54 10.04 16.66
N LEU A 16 12.40 9.03 16.81
CA LEU A 16 12.21 7.72 16.19
C LEU A 16 10.96 7.00 16.67
N LEU A 17 10.66 7.06 17.97
CA LEU A 17 9.46 6.43 18.54
C LEU A 17 8.18 7.04 17.97
N ILE A 18 8.09 8.38 17.93
CA ILE A 18 6.92 9.08 17.40
C ILE A 18 6.80 8.87 15.89
N PHE A 19 7.93 8.93 15.18
CA PHE A 19 7.98 8.67 13.74
C PHE A 19 7.47 7.26 13.41
N ALA A 20 7.96 6.24 14.10
CA ALA A 20 7.52 4.85 13.92
C ALA A 20 6.04 4.67 14.29
N LEU A 21 5.57 5.34 15.34
CA LEU A 21 4.17 5.30 15.75
C LEU A 21 3.24 5.83 14.65
N VAL A 22 3.57 6.97 14.04
CA VAL A 22 2.77 7.55 12.95
C VAL A 22 2.69 6.61 11.76
N ILE A 23 3.83 6.05 11.34
CA ILE A 23 3.87 5.07 10.24
C ILE A 23 3.01 3.86 10.61
N SER A 24 3.18 3.30 11.81
CA SER A 24 2.41 2.14 12.25
C SER A 24 0.92 2.42 12.22
N ILE A 25 0.46 3.58 12.67
CA ILE A 25 -0.96 3.96 12.64
C ILE A 25 -1.45 4.01 11.19
N VAL A 26 -0.75 4.72 10.30
CA VAL A 26 -1.18 4.86 8.90
C VAL A 26 -1.31 3.50 8.21
N PHE A 27 -0.33 2.62 8.41
CA PHE A 27 -0.23 1.31 7.75
C PHE A 27 -1.02 0.19 8.46
N THR A 28 -1.69 0.49 9.56
CA THR A 28 -2.63 -0.44 10.20
C THR A 28 -4.07 0.03 10.08
N PHE A 29 -4.29 1.31 9.80
CA PHE A 29 -5.61 1.92 9.72
C PHE A 29 -6.50 1.28 8.65
N GLU A 30 -5.93 0.82 7.52
CA GLU A 30 -6.76 0.19 6.49
C GLU A 30 -7.50 -1.06 6.99
N ARG A 31 -6.92 -1.76 7.98
CA ARG A 31 -7.53 -2.97 8.55
C ARG A 31 -8.81 -2.71 9.32
N LEU A 32 -9.07 -1.45 9.70
CA LEU A 32 -10.31 -1.05 10.38
C LEU A 32 -11.48 -0.87 9.41
N PHE A 33 -11.20 -0.61 8.13
CA PHE A 33 -12.22 -0.24 7.14
C PHE A 33 -12.30 -1.21 5.96
N LEU A 34 -11.21 -1.94 5.68
CA LEU A 34 -11.13 -2.87 4.56
C LEU A 34 -10.82 -4.28 5.06
N GLU A 35 -11.71 -5.20 4.71
CA GLU A 35 -11.49 -6.62 4.91
C GLU A 35 -10.67 -7.18 3.74
N LYS A 36 -9.58 -7.87 4.07
CA LYS A 36 -8.72 -8.47 3.05
C LYS A 36 -9.45 -9.68 2.45
N PRO A 37 -9.54 -9.81 1.11
CA PRO A 37 -10.20 -10.95 0.51
C PRO A 37 -9.48 -12.26 0.88
N ILE A 38 -10.28 -13.26 1.25
CA ILE A 38 -9.83 -14.61 1.58
C ILE A 38 -9.67 -15.38 0.26
N ASN A 39 -8.63 -16.20 0.17
CA ASN A 39 -8.47 -17.10 -0.96
C ASN A 39 -9.34 -18.33 -0.74
N GLU A 40 -10.51 -18.35 -1.37
CA GLU A 40 -11.46 -19.48 -1.35
C GLU A 40 -11.26 -20.44 -2.52
N CYS A 41 -10.22 -20.24 -3.33
CA CYS A 41 -9.92 -21.12 -4.45
C CYS A 41 -9.39 -22.45 -3.91
N ASN A 42 -10.27 -23.46 -3.87
CA ASN A 42 -9.98 -24.82 -3.41
C ASN A 42 -9.00 -25.57 -4.30
N ASN A 43 -8.77 -25.09 -5.51
CA ASN A 43 -7.85 -25.69 -6.46
C ASN A 43 -6.44 -25.18 -6.21
N VAL A 44 -5.79 -25.70 -5.14
CA VAL A 44 -4.33 -25.91 -5.21
C VAL A 44 -4.10 -26.54 -6.56
N TYR A 45 -3.21 -25.97 -7.39
CA TYR A 45 -2.75 -26.47 -8.70
C TYR A 45 -2.51 -27.99 -8.66
N GLN A 46 -3.56 -28.78 -8.67
CA GLN A 46 -3.49 -30.18 -9.00
C GLN A 46 -3.34 -30.11 -10.50
N LYS A 47 -2.10 -30.27 -10.94
CA LYS A 47 -1.83 -30.78 -12.29
C LYS A 47 -2.69 -32.04 -12.40
N ASN A 48 -3.93 -31.88 -12.86
CA ASN A 48 -4.71 -33.00 -13.32
C ASN A 48 -3.95 -33.46 -14.54
N TYR A 49 -3.20 -34.53 -14.34
CA TYR A 49 -2.44 -35.15 -15.41
C TYR A 49 -3.45 -35.48 -16.50
N MET A 50 -3.21 -34.92 -17.67
CA MET A 50 -4.00 -35.21 -18.84
C MET A 50 -4.00 -36.73 -19.03
N ASN A 51 -5.18 -37.32 -19.15
CA ASN A 51 -5.31 -38.75 -19.34
C ASN A 51 -4.64 -39.10 -20.68
N ASP A 52 -3.76 -40.10 -20.71
CA ASP A 52 -2.93 -40.45 -21.89
C ASP A 52 -3.74 -40.80 -23.15
N LYS A 53 -5.06 -40.92 -23.03
CA LYS A 53 -6.03 -41.22 -24.10
C LYS A 53 -6.69 -39.99 -24.70
N CYS A 54 -6.48 -38.80 -24.14
CA CYS A 54 -7.09 -37.57 -24.63
C CYS A 54 -6.19 -36.90 -25.67
N GLU A 55 -6.78 -36.27 -26.68
CA GLU A 55 -6.06 -35.42 -27.62
C GLU A 55 -5.80 -34.05 -26.97
N TYR A 56 -4.59 -33.50 -27.16
CA TYR A 56 -4.20 -32.24 -26.53
C TYR A 56 -4.79 -31.06 -27.33
N ASP A 57 -5.84 -30.45 -26.78
CA ASP A 57 -6.47 -29.27 -27.37
C ASP A 57 -5.71 -28.00 -26.95
N GLN A 58 -4.64 -27.73 -27.68
CA GLN A 58 -3.73 -26.62 -27.43
C GLN A 58 -4.42 -25.24 -27.58
N GLU A 59 -5.37 -25.12 -28.50
CA GLU A 59 -6.08 -23.86 -28.75
C GLU A 59 -6.93 -23.45 -27.53
N ASN A 60 -7.65 -24.40 -26.93
CA ASN A 60 -8.43 -24.13 -25.72
C ASN A 60 -7.55 -23.87 -24.50
N VAL A 61 -6.42 -24.58 -24.38
CA VAL A 61 -5.42 -24.34 -23.32
C VAL A 61 -4.83 -22.93 -23.42
N ASP A 62 -4.39 -22.53 -24.61
CA ASP A 62 -3.81 -21.21 -24.84
C ASP A 62 -4.85 -20.10 -24.61
N THR A 63 -6.10 -20.32 -25.03
CA THR A 63 -7.21 -19.39 -24.77
C THR A 63 -7.52 -19.25 -23.29
N CYS A 64 -7.40 -20.33 -22.51
CA CYS A 64 -7.57 -20.34 -21.07
C CYS A 64 -6.53 -19.46 -20.37
N TYR A 65 -5.25 -19.69 -20.69
CA TYR A 65 -4.15 -18.94 -20.11
C TYR A 65 -4.13 -17.49 -20.56
N ALA A 66 -4.48 -17.19 -21.82
CA ALA A 66 -4.60 -15.83 -22.31
C ALA A 66 -5.67 -15.02 -21.55
N LYS A 67 -6.68 -15.70 -21.00
CA LYS A 67 -7.71 -15.08 -20.14
C LYS A 67 -7.38 -15.15 -18.65
N GLU A 68 -6.16 -15.55 -18.28
CA GLU A 68 -5.70 -15.75 -16.89
C GLU A 68 -6.49 -16.84 -16.14
N GLY A 69 -7.05 -17.80 -16.87
CA GLY A 69 -7.70 -18.99 -16.31
C GLY A 69 -6.68 -20.07 -15.95
N THR A 70 -7.07 -20.96 -15.04
CA THR A 70 -6.35 -22.19 -14.72
C THR A 70 -7.03 -23.35 -15.43
N VAL A 71 -6.26 -24.11 -16.22
CA VAL A 71 -6.76 -25.27 -16.96
C VAL A 71 -7.02 -26.44 -16.03
N ILE A 72 -8.23 -27.00 -16.08
CA ILE A 72 -8.65 -28.21 -15.38
C ILE A 72 -9.00 -29.26 -16.43
N TYR A 73 -8.26 -30.37 -16.43
CA TYR A 73 -8.57 -31.54 -17.26
C TYR A 73 -9.60 -32.42 -16.54
N LYS A 74 -10.71 -32.72 -17.22
CA LYS A 74 -11.72 -33.68 -16.75
C LYS A 74 -11.44 -35.09 -17.26
N SER A 75 -12.03 -36.08 -16.60
CA SER A 75 -11.89 -37.50 -16.95
C SER A 75 -12.46 -37.86 -18.32
N ASP A 76 -13.36 -37.04 -18.86
CA ASP A 76 -14.02 -37.20 -20.17
C ASP A 76 -13.26 -36.49 -21.31
N CYS A 77 -11.99 -36.12 -21.09
CA CYS A 77 -11.17 -35.35 -22.03
C CYS A 77 -11.65 -33.92 -22.29
N SER A 78 -12.67 -33.43 -21.57
CA SER A 78 -13.05 -32.03 -21.67
C SER A 78 -12.12 -31.13 -20.86
N ILE A 79 -11.91 -29.90 -21.36
CA ILE A 79 -11.13 -28.87 -20.72
C ILE A 79 -12.09 -27.87 -20.07
N GLU A 80 -11.88 -27.59 -18.79
CA GLU A 80 -12.56 -26.51 -18.07
C GLU A 80 -11.55 -25.45 -17.65
N CYS A 81 -11.93 -24.18 -17.77
CA CYS A 81 -11.14 -23.04 -17.32
C CYS A 81 -11.68 -22.50 -16.01
N ASP A 82 -10.91 -22.62 -14.94
CA ASP A 82 -11.21 -22.03 -13.65
C ASP A 82 -10.63 -20.61 -13.56
N TYR A 83 -11.52 -19.63 -13.39
CA TYR A 83 -11.17 -18.22 -13.23
C TYR A 83 -11.14 -17.76 -11.77
N CYS A 84 -11.25 -18.67 -10.79
CA CYS A 84 -11.26 -18.33 -9.37
C CYS A 84 -10.03 -17.49 -8.98
N TYR A 85 -8.83 -17.88 -9.41
CA TYR A 85 -7.62 -17.11 -9.13
C TYR A 85 -7.61 -15.73 -9.78
N LYS A 86 -8.16 -15.60 -10.99
CA LYS A 86 -8.33 -14.29 -11.64
C LYS A 86 -9.27 -13.40 -10.84
N GLU A 87 -10.42 -13.92 -10.42
CA GLU A 87 -11.37 -13.17 -9.60
C GLU A 87 -10.78 -12.80 -8.24
N TYR A 88 -10.06 -13.72 -7.60
CA TYR A 88 -9.33 -13.45 -6.37
C TYR A 88 -8.27 -12.37 -6.55
N ASN A 89 -7.46 -12.46 -7.60
CA ASN A 89 -6.42 -11.47 -7.91
C ASN A 89 -7.03 -10.08 -8.18
N ASN A 90 -8.12 -10.01 -8.93
CA ASN A 90 -8.85 -8.77 -9.17
C ASN A 90 -9.41 -8.17 -7.87
N LYS A 91 -10.00 -9.00 -7.00
CA LYS A 91 -10.47 -8.56 -5.68
C LYS A 91 -9.31 -8.07 -4.80
N LEU A 92 -8.18 -8.78 -4.81
CA LEU A 92 -6.99 -8.43 -4.06
C LEU A 92 -6.34 -7.13 -4.57
N GLU A 93 -6.30 -6.94 -5.89
CA GLU A 93 -5.82 -5.71 -6.51
C GLU A 93 -6.71 -4.52 -6.13
N ASN A 94 -8.03 -4.67 -6.24
CA ASN A 94 -8.98 -3.64 -5.79
C ASN A 94 -8.83 -3.33 -4.30
N TYR A 95 -8.66 -4.35 -3.45
CA TYR A 95 -8.37 -4.17 -2.03
C TYR A 95 -7.10 -3.35 -1.82
N ASN A 96 -5.99 -3.71 -2.48
CA ASN A 96 -4.71 -3.02 -2.34
C ASN A 96 -4.81 -1.56 -2.83
N ASN A 97 -5.51 -1.31 -3.93
CA ASN A 97 -5.72 0.02 -4.46
C ASN A 97 -6.53 0.89 -3.49
N ASN A 98 -7.64 0.36 -2.96
CA ASN A 98 -8.46 1.05 -1.96
C ASN A 98 -7.69 1.30 -0.66
N ALA A 99 -6.91 0.33 -0.19
CA ALA A 99 -6.08 0.45 1.01
C ALA A 99 -5.02 1.54 0.84
N ASN A 100 -4.32 1.56 -0.30
CA ASN A 100 -3.33 2.59 -0.58
C ASN A 100 -3.96 3.98 -0.72
N LEU A 101 -5.14 4.10 -1.33
CA LEU A 101 -5.87 5.36 -1.40
C LEU A 101 -6.27 5.87 -0.01
N LEU A 102 -6.79 5.00 0.86
CA LEU A 102 -7.07 5.35 2.26
C LEU A 102 -5.81 5.83 2.99
N ARG A 103 -4.67 5.15 2.81
CA ARG A 103 -3.38 5.54 3.41
C ARG A 103 -2.92 6.91 2.94
N ILE A 104 -3.08 7.23 1.65
CA ILE A 104 -2.76 8.55 1.08
C ILE A 104 -3.64 9.62 1.75
N ILE A 105 -4.96 9.42 1.75
CA ILE A 105 -5.91 10.38 2.34
C ILE A 105 -5.61 10.61 3.83
N LEU A 106 -5.43 9.53 4.58
CA LEU A 106 -5.15 9.62 6.01
C LEU A 106 -3.83 10.34 6.28
N SER A 107 -2.75 9.99 5.57
CA SER A 107 -1.44 10.62 5.73
C SER A 107 -1.51 12.12 5.44
N PHE A 108 -2.25 12.50 4.40
CA PHE A 108 -2.48 13.90 4.05
C PHE A 108 -3.27 14.64 5.13
N ILE A 109 -4.37 14.06 5.64
CA ILE A 109 -5.18 14.68 6.71
C ILE A 109 -4.37 14.86 7.99
N ILE A 110 -3.57 13.85 8.38
CA ILE A 110 -2.70 13.94 9.56
C ILE A 110 -1.66 15.04 9.34
N ALA A 111 -0.95 15.04 8.21
CA ALA A 111 0.02 16.08 7.88
C ALA A 111 -0.61 17.48 7.96
N LEU A 112 -1.76 17.68 7.29
CA LEU A 112 -2.48 18.95 7.28
C LEU A 112 -2.89 19.38 8.69
N SER A 113 -3.48 18.49 9.47
CA SER A 113 -3.90 18.76 10.85
C SER A 113 -2.71 19.18 11.72
N LEU A 114 -1.56 18.51 11.58
CA LEU A 114 -0.33 18.83 12.31
C LEU A 114 0.28 20.18 11.89
N THR A 115 0.10 20.61 10.64
CA THR A 115 0.54 21.97 10.24
C THR A 115 -0.29 23.07 10.90
N LEU A 116 -1.55 22.79 11.26
CA LEU A 116 -2.47 23.74 11.89
C LEU A 116 -2.31 23.77 13.42
N ILE A 117 -1.97 22.65 14.04
CA ILE A 117 -1.79 22.56 15.50
C ILE A 117 -0.44 23.18 15.92
N ASN A 118 -0.49 24.03 16.95
CA ASN A 118 0.70 24.67 17.49
C ASN A 118 1.36 23.81 18.59
N ILE A 119 2.13 22.80 18.18
CA ILE A 119 2.87 21.93 19.11
C ILE A 119 4.13 22.67 19.61
N LYS A 120 4.21 22.90 20.92
CA LYS A 120 5.33 23.62 21.56
C LYS A 120 6.67 22.89 21.41
N ASP A 121 6.66 21.56 21.46
CA ASP A 121 7.87 20.75 21.32
C ASP A 121 8.18 20.55 19.82
N LYS A 122 9.30 21.14 19.40
CA LYS A 122 9.77 21.07 18.01
C LYS A 122 10.08 19.64 17.57
N ILE A 123 10.62 18.80 18.45
CA ILE A 123 11.01 17.43 18.11
C ILE A 123 9.76 16.60 17.81
N ILE A 124 8.76 16.70 18.68
CA ILE A 124 7.46 16.04 18.50
C ILE A 124 6.81 16.52 17.19
N LYS A 125 6.78 17.84 16.97
CA LYS A 125 6.20 18.43 15.73
C LYS A 125 6.86 17.87 14.47
N TYR A 126 8.19 17.85 14.42
CA TYR A 126 8.91 17.36 13.25
C TYR A 126 8.82 15.84 13.09
N ALA A 127 8.82 15.07 14.18
CA ALA A 127 8.64 13.62 14.12
C ALA A 127 7.28 13.25 13.52
N LEU A 128 6.22 13.94 13.97
CA LEU A 128 4.87 13.74 13.45
C LEU A 128 4.78 14.11 11.96
N LEU A 129 5.23 15.32 11.58
CA LEU A 129 5.19 15.79 10.19
C LEU A 129 6.01 14.91 9.23
N SER A 130 7.22 14.52 9.63
CA SER A 130 8.09 13.65 8.82
C SER A 130 7.51 12.24 8.68
N GLY A 131 6.95 11.67 9.76
CA GLY A 131 6.27 10.38 9.71
C GLY A 131 5.08 10.40 8.74
N SER A 132 4.27 11.46 8.76
CA SER A 132 3.15 11.63 7.82
C SER A 132 3.60 11.79 6.38
N LEU A 133 4.63 12.59 6.12
CA LEU A 133 5.18 12.78 4.77
C LEU A 133 5.78 11.49 4.21
N VAL A 134 6.57 10.76 5.01
CA VAL A 134 7.13 9.47 4.59
C VAL A 134 6.01 8.46 4.33
N SER A 135 4.98 8.43 5.16
CA SER A 135 3.83 7.54 4.95
C SER A 135 3.07 7.87 3.66
N LEU A 136 2.87 9.15 3.37
CA LEU A 136 2.25 9.64 2.13
C LEU A 136 3.08 9.22 0.90
N PHE A 137 4.39 9.43 0.96
CA PHE A 137 5.32 9.06 -0.10
C PHE A 137 5.29 7.55 -0.36
N VAL A 138 5.42 6.72 0.68
CA VAL A 138 5.41 5.25 0.54
C VAL A 138 4.04 4.75 0.05
N ALA A 139 2.93 5.29 0.57
CA ALA A 139 1.59 4.94 0.10
C ALA A 139 1.41 5.26 -1.39
N THR A 140 1.98 6.37 -1.84
CA THR A 140 1.96 6.79 -3.25
C THR A 140 2.81 5.87 -4.12
N LEU A 141 3.99 5.47 -3.66
CA LEU A 141 4.82 4.49 -4.35
C LEU A 141 4.12 3.13 -4.51
N MET A 142 3.46 2.64 -3.47
CA MET A 142 2.71 1.38 -3.52
C MET A 142 1.47 1.47 -4.42
N ALA A 143 0.91 2.67 -4.56
CA ALA A 143 -0.21 2.92 -5.44
C ALA A 143 0.21 3.13 -6.91
N MET A 144 1.50 3.06 -7.28
CA MET A 144 1.97 3.42 -8.63
C MET A 144 1.29 2.67 -9.77
N LYS A 145 0.91 1.40 -9.59
CA LYS A 145 0.13 0.65 -10.61
C LYS A 145 -1.24 1.28 -10.86
N PHE A 146 -1.86 1.88 -9.85
CA PHE A 146 -3.16 2.56 -9.91
C PHE A 146 -3.02 4.06 -10.25
N ILE A 147 -1.92 4.69 -9.81
CA ILE A 147 -1.67 6.14 -9.80
C ILE A 147 -0.66 6.55 -10.89
N GLY A 148 -0.46 5.72 -11.92
CA GLY A 148 0.47 6.03 -13.02
C GLY A 148 0.27 7.43 -13.64
N SER A 149 -0.97 7.95 -13.65
CA SER A 149 -1.30 9.30 -14.13
C SER A 149 -1.31 10.39 -13.04
N LEU A 150 -1.40 10.02 -11.76
CA LEU A 150 -1.61 10.93 -10.62
C LEU A 150 -0.32 11.17 -9.81
N LEU A 151 0.74 10.40 -10.05
CA LEU A 151 2.05 10.55 -9.39
C LEU A 151 2.62 11.99 -9.50
N PRO A 152 2.55 12.67 -10.67
CA PRO A 152 3.01 14.06 -10.77
C PRO A 152 2.22 14.99 -9.86
N ILE A 153 0.92 14.77 -9.71
CA ILE A 153 0.04 15.61 -8.88
C ILE A 153 0.35 15.41 -7.40
N VAL A 154 0.62 14.18 -6.95
CA VAL A 154 0.99 13.91 -5.56
C VAL A 154 2.35 14.53 -5.23
N ILE A 155 3.33 14.39 -6.11
CA ILE A 155 4.66 15.04 -5.95
C ILE A 155 4.50 16.57 -5.88
N ILE A 156 3.65 17.15 -6.74
CA ILE A 156 3.36 18.60 -6.70
C ILE A 156 2.69 18.98 -5.37
N LEU A 157 1.73 18.21 -4.88
CA LEU A 157 1.06 18.47 -3.60
C LEU A 157 2.03 18.36 -2.42
N GLU A 158 2.88 17.34 -2.39
CA GLU A 158 3.95 17.20 -1.39
C GLU A 158 4.90 18.40 -1.42
N PHE A 159 5.31 18.82 -2.62
CA PHE A 159 6.18 19.98 -2.80
C PHE A 159 5.52 21.28 -2.31
N ILE A 160 4.23 21.49 -2.61
CA ILE A 160 3.44 22.62 -2.10
C ILE A 160 3.36 22.58 -0.57
N LEU A 161 3.12 21.40 0.02
CA LEU A 161 3.08 21.20 1.47
C LEU A 161 4.41 21.60 2.12
N VAL A 162 5.53 21.16 1.54
CA VAL A 162 6.88 21.53 2.00
C VAL A 162 7.09 23.05 1.91
N LEU A 163 6.68 23.70 0.82
CA LEU A 163 6.77 25.15 0.67
C LEU A 163 5.93 25.91 1.71
N ILE A 164 4.71 25.45 1.99
CA ILE A 164 3.84 26.04 3.02
C ILE A 164 4.48 25.91 4.40
N ILE A 165 4.97 24.72 4.75
CA ILE A 165 5.65 24.46 6.02
C ILE A 165 6.88 25.35 6.17
N TYR A 166 7.70 25.45 5.11
CA TYR A 166 8.90 26.30 5.09
C TYR A 166 8.57 27.78 5.30
N LYS A 167 7.55 28.30 4.60
CA LYS A 167 7.13 29.70 4.73
C LYS A 167 6.66 30.00 6.14
N LYS A 168 5.79 29.15 6.71
CA LYS A 168 5.25 29.32 8.06
C LYS A 168 6.34 29.28 9.14
N THR A 169 7.34 28.40 8.99
CA THR A 169 8.49 28.35 9.93
C THR A 169 9.45 29.53 9.80
N LYS A 170 9.49 30.22 8.66
CA LYS A 170 10.28 31.45 8.49
C LYS A 170 9.62 32.67 9.14
N GLU A 171 8.28 32.75 9.13
CA GLU A 171 7.52 33.85 9.75
C GLU A 171 7.47 33.76 11.29
N GLU A 172 7.66 32.56 11.87
CA GLU A 172 7.75 32.34 13.32
C GLU A 172 9.16 32.63 13.91
N LYS A 173 10.14 33.06 13.10
CA LYS A 173 11.50 33.45 13.52
C LYS A 173 11.66 34.96 13.52
#